data_AF-A0A954JDQ9-F1
#
_entry.id   AF-A0A954JDQ9-F1
#
_cell.length_a   1.000
_cell.length_b   1.000
_cell.length_c   1.000
_cell.angle_alpha   90.00
_cell.angle_beta   90.00
_cell.angle_gamma   90.00
#
_symmetry.space_group_name_H-M   'P 1'
#
loop_
_entity.id
_entity.type
_entity.pdbx_description
1 polymer ?
#
loop_
_entity_poly.entity_id
_entity_poly.type
_entity_poly.pdbx_seq_one_letter_code
_entity_poly.pdbx_strand_id
1 'polypeptide(L)'
;GVTSAGFVLDATRHPLDESIAPEAEWNRLLTRYPDLQEQFAQSRIVAPESGLQRTGRLQHLSSQTAGENWALLPFTAGFIDPLYSTGIAHTMTGIDRLTHILEQHWKQDSLSDELESYDRNLQREIHFLDRIIELSYRAMPRFELFVPTSMLYFAAATTYEQIHLNETNPTSAFLCADNIRLNECLDEISLKLNEALEQKADHHKAAETYFDTVARSISPFNSAGLCNPQVQNMYHYTAVNLPEL
;
A
#
# COMPACT_ATOMS: atom_id res chain seq x y z
N GLY A 1 -5.31 -27.71 -0.89
CA GLY A 1 -3.94 -27.17 -0.80
C GLY A 1 -3.72 -26.55 0.56
N VAL A 2 -2.60 -25.84 0.75
CA VAL A 2 -2.35 -24.99 1.93
C VAL A 2 -2.56 -23.53 1.50
N THR A 3 -3.24 -22.74 2.33
CA THR A 3 -3.54 -21.33 2.07
C THR A 3 -3.19 -20.51 3.31
N SER A 4 -2.37 -19.48 3.16
CA SER A 4 -2.17 -18.47 4.22
C SER A 4 -3.41 -17.59 4.29
N ALA A 5 -3.95 -17.39 5.48
CA ALA A 5 -5.15 -16.59 5.70
C ALA A 5 -5.04 -15.80 7.00
N GLY A 6 -5.56 -14.58 7.00
CA GLY A 6 -5.56 -13.69 8.15
C GLY A 6 -6.54 -12.55 7.93
N PHE A 7 -7.05 -12.01 9.03
CA PHE A 7 -7.82 -10.76 9.04
C PHE A 7 -6.94 -9.65 9.58
N VAL A 8 -6.99 -8.49 8.91
CA VAL A 8 -6.42 -7.26 9.43
C VAL A 8 -7.59 -6.34 9.78
N LEU A 9 -7.55 -5.80 10.99
CA LEU A 9 -8.66 -5.07 11.57
C LEU A 9 -8.25 -3.63 11.87
N ASP A 10 -9.10 -2.67 11.52
CA ASP A 10 -8.99 -1.30 12.01
C ASP A 10 -9.19 -1.28 13.53
N ALA A 11 -8.10 -1.07 14.27
CA ALA A 11 -8.09 -1.07 15.73
C ALA A 11 -8.99 0.00 16.36
N THR A 12 -9.40 1.03 15.60
CA THR A 12 -10.36 2.04 16.05
C THR A 12 -11.79 1.49 16.09
N ARG A 13 -12.13 0.63 15.13
CA ARG A 13 -13.47 0.01 15.00
C ARG A 13 -13.57 -1.34 15.68
N HIS A 14 -12.44 -2.05 15.74
CA HIS A 14 -12.29 -3.38 16.32
C HIS A 14 -11.08 -3.36 17.26
N PRO A 15 -11.20 -2.71 18.44
CA PRO A 15 -10.11 -2.67 19.41
C PRO A 15 -9.76 -4.08 19.87
N LEU A 16 -8.49 -4.32 20.17
CA LEU A 16 -8.00 -5.59 20.68
C LEU A 16 -8.69 -5.92 22.02
N ASP A 17 -9.38 -7.04 22.05
CA ASP A 17 -9.94 -7.62 23.28
C ASP A 17 -9.17 -8.88 23.66
N GLU A 18 -8.29 -8.74 24.65
CA GLU A 18 -7.46 -9.84 25.16
C GLU A 18 -8.28 -10.93 25.87
N SER A 19 -9.52 -10.64 26.28
CA SER A 19 -10.41 -11.62 26.89
C SER A 19 -10.98 -12.63 25.88
N ILE A 20 -10.94 -12.30 24.58
CA ILE A 20 -11.39 -13.16 23.49
C ILE A 20 -10.21 -13.94 22.92
N ALA A 21 -10.33 -15.26 22.81
CA ALA A 21 -9.33 -16.10 22.16
C ALA A 21 -9.29 -15.84 20.64
N PRO A 22 -8.11 -15.89 19.99
CA PRO A 22 -7.99 -15.67 18.54
C PRO A 22 -8.97 -16.48 17.69
N GLU A 23 -9.17 -17.76 18.01
CA GLU A 23 -10.09 -18.64 17.28
C GLU A 23 -11.55 -18.19 17.39
N ALA A 24 -11.95 -17.65 18.54
CA ALA A 24 -13.29 -17.11 18.72
C ALA A 24 -13.50 -15.83 17.89
N GLU A 25 -12.49 -14.96 17.83
CA GLU A 25 -12.50 -13.77 16.98
C GLU A 25 -12.55 -14.13 15.48
N TRP A 26 -11.76 -15.10 15.05
CA TRP A 26 -11.80 -15.66 13.69
C TRP A 26 -13.19 -16.19 13.32
N ASN A 27 -13.78 -17.02 14.18
CA ASN A 27 -15.12 -17.58 13.93
C ASN A 27 -16.20 -16.50 13.90
N ARG A 28 -16.08 -15.45 14.73
CA ARG A 28 -16.95 -14.27 14.69
C ARG A 28 -16.86 -13.55 13.35
N LEU A 29 -15.65 -13.39 12.81
CA LEU A 29 -15.42 -12.75 11.51
C LEU A 29 -15.94 -13.62 10.36
N LEU A 30 -15.71 -14.93 10.37
CA LEU A 30 -16.31 -15.83 9.38
C LEU A 30 -17.85 -15.76 9.41
N THR A 31 -18.46 -15.78 10.59
CA THR A 31 -19.93 -15.68 10.72
C THR A 31 -20.49 -14.37 10.17
N ARG A 32 -19.71 -13.28 10.21
CA ARG A 32 -20.07 -11.98 9.64
C ARG A 32 -20.09 -12.00 8.10
N TYR A 33 -19.31 -12.88 7.47
CA TYR A 33 -19.13 -12.95 6.01
C TYR A 33 -19.41 -14.37 5.50
N PRO A 34 -20.67 -14.69 5.13
CA PRO A 34 -21.09 -16.05 4.77
C PRO A 34 -20.23 -16.71 3.68
N ASP A 35 -19.81 -15.96 2.66
CA ASP A 35 -18.97 -16.49 1.59
C ASP A 35 -17.59 -16.95 2.11
N LEU A 36 -17.01 -16.21 3.05
CA LEU A 36 -15.77 -16.63 3.72
C LEU A 36 -16.03 -17.85 4.61
N GLN A 37 -17.14 -17.88 5.34
CA GLN A 37 -17.50 -19.05 6.16
C GLN A 37 -17.60 -20.32 5.32
N GLU A 38 -18.26 -20.24 4.15
CA GLU A 38 -18.36 -21.35 3.21
C GLU A 38 -16.98 -21.77 2.70
N GLN A 39 -16.15 -20.81 2.28
CA GLN A 39 -14.79 -21.08 1.80
C GLN A 39 -13.91 -21.79 2.84
N PHE A 40 -14.07 -21.45 4.13
CA PHE A 40 -13.28 -22.03 5.22
C PHE A 40 -13.98 -23.19 5.95
N ALA A 41 -15.18 -23.62 5.55
CA ALA A 41 -16.01 -24.59 6.28
C ALA A 41 -15.33 -25.96 6.51
N GLN A 42 -14.49 -26.39 5.56
CA GLN A 42 -13.75 -27.67 5.62
C GLN A 42 -12.26 -27.46 5.89
N SER A 43 -11.85 -26.23 6.24
CA SER A 43 -10.45 -25.91 6.51
C SER A 43 -10.05 -26.34 7.92
N ARG A 44 -8.75 -26.57 8.11
CA ARG A 44 -8.14 -26.78 9.42
C ARG A 44 -6.86 -25.97 9.52
N ILE A 45 -6.56 -25.47 10.71
CA ILE A 45 -5.29 -24.79 10.98
C ILE A 45 -4.17 -25.84 10.93
N VAL A 46 -3.21 -25.63 10.04
CA VAL A 46 -2.03 -26.50 9.87
C VAL A 46 -0.73 -25.81 10.25
N ALA A 47 -0.75 -24.48 10.41
CA ALA A 47 0.38 -23.67 10.84
C ALA A 47 -0.10 -22.33 11.42
N PRO A 48 0.65 -21.73 12.36
CA PRO A 48 1.75 -22.36 13.10
C PRO A 48 1.24 -23.47 14.04
N GLU A 49 2.14 -24.31 14.55
CA GLU A 49 1.77 -25.41 15.49
C GLU A 49 1.09 -24.89 16.76
N SER A 50 1.34 -23.63 17.12
CA SER A 50 0.72 -22.92 18.24
C SER A 50 -0.72 -22.48 18.00
N GLY A 51 -1.33 -22.82 16.85
CA GLY A 51 -2.70 -22.45 16.52
C GLY A 51 -2.82 -21.06 15.91
N LEU A 52 -4.04 -20.50 15.90
CA LEU A 52 -4.26 -19.20 15.28
C LEU A 52 -3.55 -18.11 16.09
N GLN A 53 -2.79 -17.26 15.42
CA GLN A 53 -2.06 -16.18 16.06
C GLN A 53 -2.82 -14.87 15.94
N ARG A 54 -2.72 -14.04 16.99
CA ARG A 54 -3.18 -12.66 17.00
C ARG A 54 -2.05 -11.77 17.43
N THR A 55 -1.84 -10.68 16.72
CA THR A 55 -0.88 -9.64 17.05
C THR A 55 -1.60 -8.38 17.51
N GLY A 56 -0.86 -7.48 18.16
CA GLY A 56 -1.34 -6.13 18.43
C GLY A 56 -1.21 -5.22 17.21
N ARG A 57 -0.88 -3.95 17.48
CA ARG A 57 -0.59 -2.95 16.44
C ARG A 57 0.55 -3.42 15.54
N LEU A 58 0.30 -3.42 14.23
CA LEU A 58 1.32 -3.76 13.22
C LEU A 58 2.19 -2.55 12.88
N GLN A 59 1.58 -1.36 12.87
CA GLN A 59 2.22 -0.13 12.43
C GLN A 59 3.38 0.26 13.34
N HIS A 60 4.53 0.57 12.73
CA HIS A 60 5.67 1.20 13.40
C HIS A 60 6.51 1.99 12.41
N LEU A 61 7.24 2.98 12.92
CA LEU A 61 8.20 3.77 12.16
C LEU A 61 9.33 4.21 13.09
N SER A 62 10.56 3.95 12.67
CA SER A 62 11.77 4.44 13.34
C SER A 62 11.95 5.92 13.01
N SER A 63 12.29 6.73 14.01
CA SER A 63 12.55 8.17 13.82
C SER A 63 13.82 8.46 13.02
N GLN A 64 14.70 7.47 12.91
CA GLN A 64 15.92 7.49 12.11
C GLN A 64 16.11 6.09 11.51
N THR A 65 16.42 6.04 10.22
CA THR A 65 16.53 4.80 9.43
C THR A 65 17.91 4.60 8.83
N ALA A 66 18.76 5.63 8.85
CA ALA A 66 20.19 5.50 8.64
C ALA A 66 21.00 6.52 9.44
N GLY A 67 22.26 6.20 9.69
CA GLY A 67 23.25 7.09 10.32
C GLY A 67 24.60 6.97 9.61
N GLU A 68 25.66 7.50 10.23
CA GLU A 68 26.98 7.66 9.59
C GLU A 68 27.55 6.37 8.96
N ASN A 69 27.24 5.21 9.54
CA ASN A 69 27.80 3.92 9.13
C ASN A 69 26.81 2.75 9.25
N TRP A 70 25.50 3.04 9.32
CA TRP A 70 24.47 2.02 9.42
C TRP A 70 23.21 2.47 8.67
N ALA A 71 22.45 1.50 8.16
CA ALA A 71 21.14 1.73 7.57
C ALA A 71 20.21 0.55 7.89
N LEU A 72 18.95 0.83 8.18
CA LEU A 72 17.88 -0.15 8.28
C LEU A 72 17.34 -0.42 6.89
N LEU A 73 16.97 -1.68 6.64
CA LEU A 73 16.13 -1.98 5.48
C LEU A 73 14.70 -1.49 5.70
N PRO A 74 13.92 -1.22 4.63
CA PRO A 74 12.60 -0.62 4.72
C PRO A 74 11.65 -1.28 5.72
N PHE A 75 11.52 -2.61 5.70
CA PHE A 75 10.64 -3.32 6.63
C PHE A 75 11.08 -3.25 8.10
N THR A 76 12.38 -3.03 8.37
CA THR A 76 12.91 -2.80 9.72
C THR A 76 12.74 -1.34 10.15
N ALA A 77 12.84 -0.42 9.19
CA ALA A 77 12.61 1.00 9.41
C ALA A 77 11.16 1.29 9.77
N GLY A 78 10.20 0.70 9.04
CA GLY A 78 8.79 0.82 9.35
C GLY A 78 7.91 -0.15 8.58
N PHE A 79 6.71 -0.35 9.12
CA PHE A 79 5.66 -1.16 8.52
C PHE A 79 4.31 -0.47 8.74
N ILE A 80 3.43 -0.53 7.76
CA ILE A 80 2.08 0.05 7.85
C ILE A 80 1.03 -1.07 7.87
N ASP A 81 0.84 -1.76 6.76
CA ASP A 81 -0.25 -2.73 6.57
C ASP A 81 0.08 -3.71 5.43
N PRO A 82 -0.42 -4.95 5.44
CA PRO A 82 -0.23 -5.88 4.31
C PRO A 82 -1.07 -5.55 3.08
N LEU A 83 -2.03 -4.61 3.15
CA LEU A 83 -2.78 -4.13 1.99
C LEU A 83 -1.82 -3.69 0.88
N TYR A 84 -2.07 -4.16 -0.34
CA TYR A 84 -1.22 -3.99 -1.54
C TYR A 84 0.14 -4.71 -1.55
N SER A 85 0.51 -5.43 -0.48
CA SER A 85 1.71 -6.30 -0.45
C SER A 85 3.04 -5.59 -0.80
N THR A 86 3.19 -4.34 -0.38
CA THR A 86 4.34 -3.50 -0.76
C THR A 86 5.65 -3.88 -0.07
N GLY A 87 5.60 -4.59 1.06
CA GLY A 87 6.76 -4.79 1.94
C GLY A 87 7.99 -5.45 1.28
N ILE A 88 7.77 -6.48 0.45
CA ILE A 88 8.88 -7.15 -0.26
C ILE A 88 9.47 -6.23 -1.32
N ALA A 89 8.62 -5.63 -2.16
CA ALA A 89 9.05 -4.72 -3.23
C ALA A 89 9.83 -3.53 -2.64
N HIS A 90 9.29 -2.90 -1.59
CA HIS A 90 9.95 -1.79 -0.91
C HIS A 90 11.30 -2.21 -0.33
N THR A 91 11.37 -3.38 0.31
CA THR A 91 12.64 -3.93 0.84
C THR A 91 13.68 -4.13 -0.27
N MET A 92 13.28 -4.68 -1.42
CA MET A 92 14.17 -4.87 -2.56
C MET A 92 14.69 -3.52 -3.11
N THR A 93 13.83 -2.50 -3.22
CA THR A 93 14.26 -1.14 -3.58
C THR A 93 15.28 -0.59 -2.58
N GLY A 94 15.08 -0.84 -1.28
CA GLY A 94 16.04 -0.44 -0.25
C GLY A 94 17.40 -1.15 -0.37
N ILE A 95 17.41 -2.45 -0.66
CA ILE A 95 18.64 -3.23 -0.89
C ILE A 95 19.39 -2.70 -2.11
N ASP A 96 18.68 -2.48 -3.21
CA ASP A 96 19.26 -1.97 -4.47
C ASP A 96 19.93 -0.60 -4.26
N ARG A 97 19.21 0.34 -3.64
CA ARG A 97 19.73 1.68 -3.32
C ARG A 97 20.95 1.64 -2.41
N LEU A 98 20.91 0.83 -1.33
CA LEU A 98 22.06 0.69 -0.43
C LEU A 98 23.26 0.05 -1.12
N THR A 99 23.03 -0.91 -2.03
CA THR A 99 24.10 -1.54 -2.80
C THR A 99 24.81 -0.50 -3.66
N HIS A 100 24.06 0.36 -4.35
CA HIS A 100 24.62 1.45 -5.15
C HIS A 100 25.42 2.45 -4.30
N ILE A 101 24.86 2.88 -3.16
CA ILE A 101 25.54 3.78 -2.22
C ILE A 101 26.86 3.17 -1.76
N LEU A 102 26.85 1.90 -1.36
CA LEU A 102 28.06 1.21 -0.90
C LEU A 102 29.07 1.02 -2.03
N GLU A 103 28.66 0.63 -3.24
CA GLU A 103 29.56 0.48 -4.37
C GLU A 103 30.29 1.78 -4.72
N GLN A 104 29.60 2.91 -4.65
CA GLN A 104 30.13 4.21 -5.06
C GLN A 104 30.83 4.99 -3.95
N HIS A 105 30.42 4.83 -2.69
CA HIS A 105 30.83 5.70 -1.59
C HIS A 105 31.51 4.95 -0.44
N TRP A 106 31.68 3.63 -0.50
CA TRP A 106 32.29 2.87 0.59
C TRP A 106 33.70 3.39 0.96
N LYS A 107 33.90 3.65 2.25
CA LYS A 107 35.13 4.23 2.83
C LYS A 107 35.51 5.61 2.26
N GLN A 108 34.54 6.34 1.72
CA GLN A 108 34.70 7.74 1.32
C GLN A 108 33.96 8.63 2.31
N ASP A 109 34.42 9.88 2.44
CA ASP A 109 33.78 10.87 3.31
C ASP A 109 32.32 11.15 2.90
N SER A 110 31.98 10.91 1.63
CA SER A 110 30.63 11.06 1.07
C SER A 110 29.62 10.00 1.50
N LEU A 111 30.05 8.89 2.12
CA LEU A 111 29.14 7.82 2.52
C LEU A 111 28.06 8.30 3.49
N SER A 112 28.44 9.13 4.46
CA SER A 112 27.51 9.63 5.47
C SER A 112 26.41 10.49 4.85
N ASP A 113 26.75 11.33 3.88
CA ASP A 113 25.79 12.22 3.20
C ASP A 113 24.78 11.41 2.36
N GLU A 114 25.24 10.35 1.70
CA GLU A 114 24.38 9.45 0.93
C GLU A 114 23.46 8.60 1.82
N LEU A 115 23.95 8.15 2.99
CA LEU A 115 23.11 7.48 3.98
C LEU A 115 22.07 8.42 4.60
N GLU A 116 22.40 9.70 4.79
CA GLU A 116 21.41 10.70 5.21
C GLU A 116 20.35 10.94 4.12
N SER A 117 20.75 10.92 2.85
CA SER A 117 19.82 10.98 1.70
C SER A 117 18.91 9.76 1.66
N TYR A 118 19.46 8.57 1.91
CA TYR A 118 18.70 7.33 2.05
C TYR A 118 17.63 7.44 3.15
N ASP A 119 18.00 7.94 4.33
CA ASP A 119 17.07 8.13 5.45
C ASP A 119 15.89 9.02 5.06
N ARG A 120 16.16 10.20 4.49
CA ARG A 120 15.11 11.14 4.05
C ARG A 120 14.17 10.52 3.02
N ASN A 121 14.71 9.75 2.08
CA ASN A 121 13.90 9.09 1.05
C ASN A 121 13.04 7.97 1.65
N LEU A 122 13.61 7.13 2.52
CA LEU A 122 12.86 6.04 3.15
C LEU A 122 11.72 6.56 4.04
N GLN A 123 11.97 7.62 4.82
CA GLN A 123 10.93 8.29 5.60
C GLN A 123 9.78 8.79 4.69
N ARG A 124 10.12 9.44 3.58
CA ARG A 124 9.13 9.92 2.61
C ARG A 124 8.30 8.78 2.02
N GLU A 125 8.95 7.68 1.64
CA GLU A 125 8.30 6.48 1.08
C GLU A 125 7.29 5.87 2.06
N ILE A 126 7.68 5.72 3.33
CA ILE A 126 6.80 5.15 4.35
C ILE A 126 5.61 6.07 4.63
N HIS A 127 5.83 7.39 4.73
CA HIS A 127 4.73 8.35 4.90
C HIS A 127 3.78 8.36 3.70
N PHE A 128 4.29 8.27 2.48
CA PHE A 128 3.45 8.21 1.29
C PHE A 128 2.58 6.94 1.26
N LEU A 129 3.18 5.78 1.58
CA LEU A 129 2.46 4.52 1.74
C LEU A 129 1.38 4.58 2.82
N ASP A 130 1.70 5.15 3.99
CA ASP A 130 0.77 5.30 5.11
C ASP A 130 -0.49 6.06 4.69
N ARG A 131 -0.32 7.15 3.93
CA ARG A 131 -1.45 7.94 3.42
C ARG A 131 -2.29 7.19 2.40
N ILE A 132 -1.69 6.42 1.48
CA ILE A 132 -2.44 5.59 0.52
C ILE A 132 -3.27 4.53 1.26
N ILE A 133 -2.69 3.88 2.26
CA ILE A 133 -3.34 2.83 3.03
C ILE A 133 -4.47 3.42 3.89
N GLU A 134 -4.23 4.56 4.54
CA GLU A 134 -5.26 5.28 5.32
C GLU A 134 -6.49 5.61 4.47
N LEU A 135 -6.29 6.19 3.28
CA LEU A 135 -7.39 6.49 2.35
C LEU A 135 -8.14 5.23 1.95
N SER A 136 -7.41 4.15 1.66
CA SER A 136 -7.99 2.87 1.28
C SER A 136 -8.88 2.29 2.38
N TYR A 137 -8.42 2.28 3.63
CA TYR A 137 -9.22 1.82 4.78
C TYR A 137 -10.46 2.68 5.04
N ARG A 138 -10.35 3.99 4.82
CA ARG A 138 -11.49 4.91 4.98
C ARG A 138 -12.54 4.73 3.89
N ALA A 139 -12.12 4.45 2.66
CA ALA A 139 -13.02 4.19 1.53
C ALA A 139 -13.62 2.77 1.55
N MET A 140 -12.90 1.77 2.10
CA MET A 140 -13.25 0.34 2.10
C MET A 140 -14.70 -0.01 2.47
N PRO A 141 -15.39 0.67 3.42
CA PRO A 141 -16.79 0.37 3.75
C PRO A 141 -17.79 0.67 2.63
N ARG A 142 -17.42 1.50 1.66
CA ARG A 142 -18.23 1.87 0.50
C ARG A 142 -17.49 1.46 -0.76
N PHE A 143 -17.86 0.32 -1.32
CA PHE A 143 -17.16 -0.31 -2.45
C PHE A 143 -16.97 0.66 -3.63
N GLU A 144 -17.98 1.48 -3.91
CA GLU A 144 -17.98 2.50 -4.96
C GLU A 144 -16.96 3.64 -4.73
N LEU A 145 -16.51 3.85 -3.49
CA LEU A 145 -15.40 4.74 -3.17
C LEU A 145 -14.08 3.98 -3.14
N PHE A 146 -14.06 2.77 -2.56
CA PHE A 146 -12.86 1.95 -2.44
C PHE A 146 -12.21 1.64 -3.77
N VAL A 147 -13.01 1.29 -4.79
CA VAL A 147 -12.50 0.96 -6.13
C VAL A 147 -11.65 2.10 -6.70
N PRO A 148 -12.17 3.32 -6.90
CA PRO A 148 -11.34 4.41 -7.41
C PRO A 148 -10.19 4.76 -6.46
N THR A 149 -10.37 4.74 -5.14
CA THR A 149 -9.24 4.97 -4.20
C THR A 149 -8.08 3.99 -4.43
N SER A 150 -8.36 2.71 -4.68
CA SER A 150 -7.33 1.70 -4.95
C SER A 150 -6.55 1.96 -6.25
N MET A 151 -7.15 2.64 -7.22
CA MET A 151 -6.49 2.99 -8.49
C MET A 151 -5.36 4.01 -8.29
N LEU A 152 -5.37 4.78 -7.20
CA LEU A 152 -4.24 5.64 -6.85
C LEU A 152 -2.98 4.83 -6.55
N TYR A 153 -3.11 3.72 -5.80
CA TYR A 153 -1.99 2.81 -5.56
C TYR A 153 -1.48 2.23 -6.87
N PHE A 154 -2.38 1.73 -7.72
CA PHE A 154 -1.98 1.12 -8.99
C PHE A 154 -1.32 2.14 -9.93
N ALA A 155 -1.80 3.38 -9.99
CA ALA A 155 -1.16 4.43 -10.77
C ALA A 155 0.28 4.71 -10.29
N ALA A 156 0.49 4.77 -8.97
CA ALA A 156 1.81 4.96 -8.38
C ALA A 156 2.73 3.76 -8.68
N ALA A 157 2.24 2.54 -8.48
CA ALA A 157 2.99 1.31 -8.72
C ALA A 157 3.39 1.15 -10.19
N THR A 158 2.44 1.29 -11.12
CA THR A 158 2.74 1.13 -12.56
C THR A 158 3.64 2.26 -13.07
N THR A 159 3.53 3.48 -12.56
CA THR A 159 4.45 4.57 -12.90
C THR A 159 5.87 4.24 -12.42
N TYR A 160 6.00 3.81 -11.16
CA TYR A 160 7.28 3.43 -10.57
C TYR A 160 7.95 2.29 -11.35
N GLU A 161 7.20 1.24 -11.66
CA GLU A 161 7.67 0.10 -12.44
C GLU A 161 8.10 0.51 -13.85
N GLN A 162 7.34 1.38 -14.54
CA GLN A 162 7.71 1.89 -15.86
C GLN A 162 9.03 2.67 -15.84
N ILE A 163 9.26 3.50 -14.82
CA ILE A 163 10.53 4.22 -14.66
C ILE A 163 11.67 3.20 -14.52
N HIS A 164 11.50 2.17 -13.69
CA HIS A 164 12.55 1.19 -13.41
C HIS A 164 12.80 0.21 -14.56
N LEU A 165 11.83 0.02 -15.46
CA LEU A 165 12.01 -0.78 -16.68
C LEU A 165 12.73 -0.02 -17.79
N ASN A 166 12.57 1.31 -17.84
CA ASN A 166 13.04 2.12 -18.97
C ASN A 166 14.33 2.90 -18.67
N GLU A 167 14.71 3.05 -17.40
CA GLU A 167 15.90 3.79 -16.97
C GLU A 167 17.01 2.86 -16.47
N THR A 168 18.26 3.19 -16.77
CA THR A 168 19.42 2.36 -16.39
C THR A 168 19.81 2.53 -14.91
N ASN A 169 19.51 3.66 -14.29
CA ASN A 169 19.77 3.95 -12.87
C ASN A 169 18.67 4.88 -12.33
N PRO A 170 17.43 4.39 -12.16
CA PRO A 170 16.32 5.19 -11.67
C PRO A 170 16.62 5.70 -10.26
N THR A 171 16.41 6.99 -10.02
CA THR A 171 16.64 7.61 -8.70
C THR A 171 15.35 7.89 -7.93
N SER A 172 14.20 7.58 -8.54
CA SER A 172 12.88 7.82 -7.94
C SER A 172 12.72 7.06 -6.62
N ALA A 173 12.00 7.68 -5.69
CA ALA A 173 11.60 7.01 -4.47
C ALA A 173 10.60 5.88 -4.78
N PHE A 174 10.50 4.87 -3.90
CA PHE A 174 9.53 3.80 -4.03
C PHE A 174 8.11 4.34 -4.22
N LEU A 175 7.37 3.79 -5.19
CA LEU A 175 6.06 4.28 -5.65
C LEU A 175 6.04 5.77 -6.08
N CYS A 176 7.19 6.30 -6.51
CA CYS A 176 7.36 7.70 -6.87
C CYS A 176 6.96 8.65 -5.73
N ALA A 177 7.25 8.27 -4.47
CA ALA A 177 6.88 9.06 -3.29
C ALA A 177 7.49 10.48 -3.27
N ASP A 178 8.55 10.71 -4.03
CA ASP A 178 9.21 12.00 -4.26
C ASP A 178 8.57 12.84 -5.38
N ASN A 179 7.60 12.31 -6.11
CA ASN A 179 6.90 13.02 -7.17
C ASN A 179 5.87 14.01 -6.58
N ILE A 180 6.11 15.30 -6.77
CA ILE A 180 5.26 16.39 -6.26
C ILE A 180 3.83 16.28 -6.80
N ARG A 181 3.66 16.04 -8.11
CA ARG A 181 2.33 15.97 -8.73
C ARG A 181 1.53 14.78 -8.22
N LEU A 182 2.18 13.63 -7.97
CA LEU A 182 1.50 12.47 -7.42
C LEU A 182 1.04 12.72 -5.98
N ASN A 183 1.85 13.45 -5.19
CA ASN A 183 1.44 13.90 -3.84
C ASN A 183 0.25 14.88 -3.90
N GLU A 184 0.25 15.82 -4.85
CA GLU A 184 -0.89 16.73 -5.08
C GLU A 184 -2.17 15.96 -5.48
N CYS A 185 -2.05 14.91 -6.31
CA CYS A 185 -3.17 14.02 -6.63
C CYS A 185 -3.70 13.33 -5.36
N LEU A 186 -2.81 12.84 -4.50
CA LEU A 186 -3.18 12.20 -3.25
C LEU A 186 -3.88 13.18 -2.29
N ASP A 187 -3.44 14.44 -2.23
CA ASP A 187 -4.10 15.51 -1.46
C ASP A 187 -5.53 15.77 -1.98
N GLU A 188 -5.70 15.93 -3.30
CA GLU A 188 -7.00 16.17 -3.92
C GLU A 188 -7.96 15.00 -3.66
N ILE A 189 -7.48 13.76 -3.84
CA ILE A 189 -8.27 12.54 -3.63
C ILE A 189 -8.66 12.41 -2.15
N SER A 190 -7.76 12.74 -1.21
CA SER A 190 -8.06 12.73 0.22
C SER A 190 -9.19 13.71 0.57
N LEU A 191 -9.09 14.95 0.09
CA LEU A 191 -10.13 15.96 0.29
C LEU A 191 -11.48 15.50 -0.27
N LYS A 192 -11.50 14.98 -1.50
CA LYS A 192 -12.75 14.53 -2.14
C LYS A 192 -13.32 13.27 -1.50
N LEU A 193 -12.49 12.41 -0.93
CA LEU A 193 -12.98 11.28 -0.15
C LEU A 193 -13.70 11.77 1.11
N ASN A 194 -13.17 12.78 1.81
CA ASN A 194 -13.85 13.39 2.97
C ASN A 194 -15.24 13.90 2.59
N GLU A 195 -15.33 14.70 1.52
CA GLU A 195 -16.60 15.24 1.02
C GLU A 195 -17.60 14.13 0.68
N ALA A 196 -17.14 13.06 0.00
CA ALA A 196 -17.98 11.95 -0.40
C ALA A 196 -18.47 11.08 0.78
N LEU A 197 -17.67 10.98 1.84
CA LEU A 197 -18.04 10.28 3.08
C LEU A 197 -19.03 11.08 3.94
N GLU A 198 -18.93 12.41 3.94
CA GLU A 198 -19.84 13.29 4.67
C GLU A 198 -21.22 13.41 4.02
N GLN A 199 -21.30 13.22 2.70
CA GLN A 199 -22.54 13.39 1.96
C GLN A 199 -23.52 12.22 2.16
N LYS A 200 -24.51 12.43 3.03
CA LYS A 200 -25.52 11.42 3.41
C LYS A 200 -26.78 11.41 2.54
N ALA A 201 -27.11 12.53 1.90
CA ALA A 201 -28.38 12.69 1.21
C ALA A 201 -28.39 12.01 -0.17
N ASP A 202 -27.26 12.04 -0.89
CA ASP A 202 -27.11 11.45 -2.21
C ASP A 202 -25.75 10.74 -2.32
N HIS A 203 -25.69 9.55 -1.72
CA HIS A 203 -24.49 8.73 -1.69
C HIS A 203 -24.03 8.31 -3.09
N HIS A 204 -24.96 8.07 -4.03
CA HIS A 204 -24.64 7.63 -5.38
C HIS A 204 -23.98 8.74 -6.17
N LYS A 205 -24.57 9.96 -6.15
CA LYS A 205 -23.97 11.08 -6.87
C LYS A 205 -22.60 11.46 -6.32
N ALA A 206 -22.44 11.41 -5.00
CA ALA A 206 -21.15 11.64 -4.35
C ALA A 206 -20.08 10.64 -4.83
N ALA A 207 -20.44 9.37 -4.99
CA ALA A 207 -19.53 8.35 -5.48
C ALA A 207 -19.15 8.54 -6.96
N GLU A 208 -20.10 8.90 -7.83
CA GLU A 208 -19.80 9.25 -9.22
C GLU A 208 -18.80 10.42 -9.30
N THR A 209 -19.07 11.51 -8.59
CA THR A 209 -18.19 12.68 -8.57
C THR A 209 -16.81 12.34 -7.98
N TYR A 210 -16.75 11.47 -6.97
CA TYR A 210 -15.48 10.99 -6.44
C TYR A 210 -14.70 10.17 -7.48
N PHE A 211 -15.35 9.24 -8.18
CA PHE A 211 -14.75 8.46 -9.25
C PHE A 211 -14.17 9.35 -10.35
N ASP A 212 -14.96 10.30 -10.85
CA ASP A 212 -14.53 11.25 -11.89
C ASP A 212 -13.32 12.08 -11.44
N THR A 213 -13.29 12.47 -10.16
CA THR A 213 -12.15 13.19 -9.58
C THR A 213 -10.91 12.31 -9.60
N VAL A 214 -10.98 11.09 -9.04
CA VAL A 214 -9.83 10.16 -9.03
C VAL A 214 -9.34 9.91 -10.45
N ALA A 215 -10.24 9.59 -11.38
CA ALA A 215 -9.89 9.30 -12.78
C ALA A 215 -9.15 10.47 -13.45
N ARG A 216 -9.61 11.70 -13.23
CA ARG A 216 -8.94 12.92 -13.71
C ARG A 216 -7.59 13.12 -13.03
N SER A 217 -7.53 13.03 -11.70
CA SER A 217 -6.31 13.30 -10.92
C SER A 217 -5.19 12.34 -11.28
N ILE A 218 -5.47 11.04 -11.39
CA ILE A 218 -4.43 10.04 -11.71
C ILE A 218 -4.12 9.95 -13.20
N SER A 219 -4.85 10.64 -14.08
CA SER A 219 -4.69 10.54 -15.53
C SER A 219 -3.24 10.76 -16.04
N PRO A 220 -2.41 11.65 -15.45
CA PRO A 220 -1.00 11.78 -15.86
C PRO A 220 -0.13 10.57 -15.51
N PHE A 221 -0.60 9.70 -14.62
CA PHE A 221 0.09 8.51 -14.09
C PHE A 221 -0.60 7.21 -14.53
N ASN A 222 -1.58 7.31 -15.43
CA ASN A 222 -2.43 6.20 -15.81
C ASN A 222 -1.96 5.57 -17.15
N SER A 223 -0.87 4.81 -17.09
CA SER A 223 -0.38 4.02 -18.23
C SER A 223 -1.15 2.70 -18.41
N ALA A 224 -1.88 2.23 -17.39
CA ALA A 224 -2.52 0.93 -17.37
C ALA A 224 -4.02 0.92 -17.76
N GLY A 225 -4.59 2.08 -18.11
CA GLY A 225 -6.02 2.20 -18.44
C GLY A 225 -6.94 2.08 -17.22
N LEU A 226 -6.46 2.51 -16.05
CA LEU A 226 -7.19 2.58 -14.78
C LEU A 226 -8.43 3.48 -14.90
N CYS A 227 -9.41 3.27 -14.03
CA CYS A 227 -10.68 4.01 -14.00
C CYS A 227 -11.47 3.96 -15.32
N ASN A 228 -11.35 2.88 -16.10
CA ASN A 228 -12.17 2.67 -17.30
C ASN A 228 -13.53 2.01 -16.93
N PRO A 229 -14.67 2.70 -17.08
CA PRO A 229 -15.98 2.16 -16.71
C PRO A 229 -16.42 0.99 -17.61
N GLN A 230 -15.85 0.85 -18.81
CA GLN A 230 -16.22 -0.20 -19.77
C GLN A 230 -15.74 -1.60 -19.35
N VAL A 231 -14.79 -1.68 -18.41
CA VAL A 231 -14.14 -2.93 -18.00
C VAL A 231 -14.47 -3.31 -16.56
N GLN A 232 -15.54 -2.74 -16.00
CA GLN A 232 -16.17 -3.14 -14.72
C GLN A 232 -15.17 -3.31 -13.56
N ASN A 233 -14.43 -2.25 -13.23
CA ASN A 233 -13.42 -2.21 -12.16
C ASN A 233 -12.18 -3.10 -12.40
N MET A 234 -12.05 -3.72 -13.58
CA MET A 234 -10.83 -4.38 -14.01
C MET A 234 -9.89 -3.40 -14.73
N TYR A 235 -8.65 -3.83 -14.96
CA TYR A 235 -7.70 -3.14 -15.82
C TYR A 235 -6.90 -4.20 -16.60
N HIS A 236 -6.69 -3.94 -17.89
CA HIS A 236 -6.17 -4.95 -18.83
C HIS A 236 -4.64 -5.02 -18.87
N TYR A 237 -3.96 -3.96 -18.42
CA TYR A 237 -2.54 -3.78 -18.62
C TYR A 237 -1.79 -3.77 -17.29
N THR A 238 -0.64 -4.44 -17.27
CA THR A 238 0.36 -4.33 -16.19
C THR A 238 1.44 -3.32 -16.64
N ALA A 239 2.45 -3.03 -15.82
CA ALA A 239 3.57 -2.18 -16.25
C ALA A 239 4.39 -2.75 -17.43
N VAL A 240 4.11 -3.97 -17.89
CA VAL A 240 4.70 -4.49 -19.12
C VAL A 240 3.75 -4.17 -20.27
N ASN A 241 4.18 -3.27 -21.17
CA ASN A 241 3.60 -3.22 -22.51
C ASN A 241 3.96 -4.55 -23.19
N LEU A 242 3.03 -5.51 -23.18
CA LEU A 242 3.17 -6.68 -24.03
C LEU A 242 3.19 -6.17 -25.48
N PRO A 243 4.20 -6.52 -26.29
CA PRO A 243 4.17 -6.17 -27.71
C PRO A 243 2.87 -6.69 -28.33
N GLU A 244 2.23 -5.87 -29.16
CA GLU A 244 1.03 -6.27 -29.91
C GLU A 244 1.32 -7.59 -30.65
N LEU A 245 0.48 -8.59 -30.40
CA LEU A 245 0.52 -9.91 -31.06
C LEU A 245 0.17 -9.82 -32.54
#